data_AF-A0A7Y0AKR3-F1
#
_entry.id   AF-A0A7Y0AKR3-F1
#
_cell.length_a   1.000
_cell.length_b   1.000
_cell.length_c   1.000
_cell.angle_alpha   90.00
_cell.angle_beta   90.00
_cell.angle_gamma   90.00
#
_symmetry.space_group_name_H-M   'P 1'
#
loop_
_entity.id
_entity.type
_entity.pdbx_description
1 polymer ?
#
loop_
_entity_poly.entity_id
_entity_poly.type
_entity_poly.pdbx_seq_one_letter_code
_entity_poly.pdbx_strand_id
1 'polypeptide(L)'
;MFWSELFDDNHHQSFYFSSLALNELEDEDEIIKRAYQILLIFEGIFKLCEKRSKKYFKLDALYDFQTKKLIAAPINEPEIFFIDFDISKLKNSPKIITNNQAYDLFSKVIKSEYLTNLFFLLSRNTDYKLLYMIYDDIKYFLKKEDSLDLLKEFESDIKIFTHTANNYEVLGYFARHGRTSQQPPKKVISLEDSTELIYKIVYKVLYEKFNIILYRL
;
A
#
# COMPACT_ATOMS: atom_id res chain seq x y z
N MET A 1 3.74 2.50 18.19
CA MET A 1 3.56 3.71 17.35
C MET A 1 2.57 4.59 18.07
N PHE A 2 2.91 5.85 18.27
CA PHE A 2 2.05 6.83 18.93
C PHE A 2 1.64 7.86 17.89
N TRP A 3 0.37 8.25 17.91
CA TRP A 3 -0.15 9.35 17.10
C TRP A 3 -0.76 10.37 18.03
N SER A 4 -0.32 11.61 17.89
CA SER A 4 -0.98 12.76 18.52
C SER A 4 -1.50 13.67 17.43
N GLU A 5 -2.77 13.99 17.55
CA GLU A 5 -3.40 15.04 16.78
C GLU A 5 -3.15 16.37 17.50
N LEU A 6 -2.60 17.34 16.78
CA LEU A 6 -2.59 18.73 17.22
C LEU A 6 -3.31 19.55 16.16
N PHE A 7 -4.37 20.22 16.59
CA PHE A 7 -4.99 21.26 15.80
C PHE A 7 -4.16 22.53 16.01
N ASP A 8 -3.70 23.15 14.93
CA ASP A 8 -3.21 24.52 15.05
C ASP A 8 -4.39 25.50 15.23
N ASP A 9 -4.08 26.74 15.58
CA ASP A 9 -5.07 27.80 15.79
C ASP A 9 -5.86 28.15 14.50
N ASN A 10 -5.43 27.64 13.33
CA ASN A 10 -6.08 27.80 12.04
C ASN A 10 -6.92 26.57 11.63
N HIS A 11 -7.13 25.60 12.53
CA HIS A 11 -7.81 24.34 12.25
C HIS A 11 -7.14 23.46 11.18
N HIS A 12 -5.86 23.69 10.87
CA HIS A 12 -5.07 22.72 10.13
C HIS A 12 -4.76 21.54 11.05
N GLN A 13 -5.29 20.37 10.69
CA GLN A 13 -5.04 19.14 11.43
C GLN A 13 -3.63 18.65 11.11
N SER A 14 -2.69 18.89 12.02
CA SER A 14 -1.33 18.38 11.93
C SER A 14 -1.22 17.11 12.75
N PHE A 15 -0.83 16.02 12.09
CA PHE A 15 -0.64 14.73 12.73
C PHE A 15 0.85 14.52 13.01
N TYR A 16 1.17 14.23 14.26
CA TYR A 16 2.51 13.83 14.66
C TYR A 16 2.47 12.33 14.94
N PHE A 17 3.40 11.58 14.37
CA PHE A 17 3.58 10.19 14.71
C PHE A 17 5.00 9.94 15.20
N SER A 18 5.13 9.02 16.15
CA SER A 18 6.41 8.46 16.58
C SER A 18 6.36 6.95 16.52
N SER A 19 7.50 6.32 16.23
CA SER A 19 7.61 4.88 16.09
C SER A 19 8.93 4.39 16.66
N LEU A 20 8.88 3.26 17.37
CA LEU A 20 10.08 2.58 17.85
C LEU A 20 11.03 2.21 16.71
N ALA A 21 10.51 2.07 15.48
CA ALA A 21 11.30 1.80 14.28
C ALA A 21 12.17 2.99 13.82
N LEU A 22 12.04 4.16 14.47
CA LEU A 22 12.82 5.37 14.22
C LEU A 22 13.86 5.64 15.33
N ASN A 23 13.73 5.01 16.50
CA ASN A 23 14.49 5.38 17.70
C ASN A 23 16.01 5.15 17.62
N GLU A 24 16.44 4.23 16.76
CA GLU A 24 17.87 3.87 16.62
C GLU A 24 18.52 4.51 15.39
N LEU A 25 17.74 5.25 14.61
CA LEU A 25 18.25 5.96 13.44
C LEU A 25 18.76 7.31 13.91
N GLU A 26 20.02 7.60 13.60
CA GLU A 26 20.66 8.89 13.91
C GLU A 26 20.72 9.78 12.65
N ASP A 27 20.76 9.16 11.47
CA ASP A 27 20.80 9.86 10.20
C ASP A 27 19.40 10.36 9.79
N GLU A 28 19.32 11.66 9.48
CA GLU A 28 18.06 12.32 9.15
C GLU A 28 17.40 11.74 7.89
N ASP A 29 18.19 11.42 6.86
CA ASP A 29 17.68 10.84 5.61
C ASP A 29 17.14 9.42 5.84
N GLU A 30 17.81 8.62 6.66
CA GLU A 30 17.31 7.29 7.06
C GLU A 30 16.02 7.39 7.86
N ILE A 31 15.92 8.32 8.81
CA ILE A 31 14.69 8.58 9.58
C ILE A 31 13.55 8.95 8.63
N ILE A 32 13.79 9.89 7.70
CA ILE A 32 12.79 10.35 6.72
C ILE A 32 12.34 9.20 5.81
N LYS A 33 13.27 8.42 5.26
CA LYS A 33 12.94 7.26 4.41
C LYS A 33 12.10 6.24 5.17
N ARG A 34 12.47 5.95 6.42
CA ARG A 34 11.75 5.02 7.30
C ARG A 34 10.36 5.55 7.67
N ALA A 35 10.23 6.84 7.93
CA ALA A 35 8.96 7.50 8.15
C ALA A 35 8.03 7.40 6.94
N TYR A 36 8.56 7.63 5.73
CA TYR A 36 7.80 7.44 4.50
C TYR A 36 7.34 6.00 4.29
N GLN A 37 8.18 4.99 4.56
CA GLN A 37 7.77 3.58 4.47
C GLN A 37 6.56 3.29 5.36
N ILE A 38 6.57 3.78 6.60
CA ILE A 38 5.44 3.66 7.53
C ILE A 38 4.19 4.33 6.95
N LEU A 39 4.33 5.59 6.50
CA LEU A 39 3.21 6.34 5.94
C LEU A 39 2.64 5.69 4.68
N LEU A 40 3.47 5.08 3.84
CA LEU A 40 3.00 4.39 2.63
C LEU A 40 2.17 3.14 2.96
N ILE A 41 2.50 2.42 4.04
CA ILE A 41 1.63 1.32 4.49
C ILE A 41 0.26 1.87 4.91
N PHE A 42 0.22 2.98 5.68
CA PHE A 42 -1.06 3.63 6.01
C PHE A 42 -1.79 4.13 4.76
N GLU A 43 -1.08 4.74 3.82
CA GLU A 43 -1.65 5.19 2.54
C GLU A 43 -2.32 4.03 1.81
N GLY A 44 -1.67 2.86 1.71
CA GLY A 44 -2.26 1.65 1.13
C GLY A 44 -3.48 1.16 1.90
N ILE A 45 -3.45 1.22 3.23
CA ILE A 45 -4.60 0.89 4.10
C ILE A 45 -5.80 1.78 3.80
N PHE A 46 -5.61 3.10 3.80
CA PHE A 46 -6.69 4.05 3.56
C PHE A 46 -7.24 3.94 2.14
N LYS A 47 -6.37 3.82 1.13
CA LYS A 47 -6.79 3.61 -0.26
C LYS A 47 -7.63 2.35 -0.44
N LEU A 48 -7.24 1.25 0.21
CA LEU A 48 -7.98 0.00 0.15
C LEU A 48 -9.32 0.09 0.90
N CYS A 49 -9.37 0.70 2.09
CA CYS A 49 -10.60 0.77 2.88
C CYS A 49 -11.62 1.79 2.32
N GLU A 50 -11.15 2.93 1.80
CA GLU A 50 -12.05 3.97 1.25
C GLU A 50 -12.36 3.80 -0.25
N LYS A 51 -11.61 2.92 -0.95
CA LYS A 51 -11.70 2.73 -2.41
C LYS A 51 -11.51 4.04 -3.19
N ARG A 52 -10.56 4.86 -2.75
CA ARG A 52 -10.24 6.15 -3.36
C ARG A 52 -8.77 6.20 -3.76
N SER A 53 -8.48 6.93 -4.83
CA SER A 53 -7.12 7.11 -5.36
C SER A 53 -6.42 8.38 -4.84
N LYS A 54 -7.07 9.17 -3.98
CA LYS A 54 -6.46 10.39 -3.42
C LYS A 54 -5.29 10.05 -2.49
N LYS A 55 -4.34 10.99 -2.39
CA LYS A 55 -3.25 10.92 -1.40
C LYS A 55 -3.79 11.32 -0.02
N TYR A 56 -3.52 10.52 1.00
CA TYR A 56 -3.97 10.78 2.38
C TYR A 56 -2.89 11.44 3.23
N PHE A 57 -1.65 11.01 3.06
CA PHE A 57 -0.55 11.44 3.91
C PHE A 57 0.54 12.17 3.12
N LYS A 58 1.06 13.23 3.72
CA LYS A 58 2.30 13.89 3.31
C LYS A 58 3.16 14.06 4.55
N LEU A 59 4.41 13.58 4.48
CA LEU A 59 5.39 13.92 5.50
C LEU A 59 5.79 15.39 5.30
N ASP A 60 5.55 16.21 6.30
CA ASP A 60 5.76 17.66 6.20
C ASP A 60 7.08 18.11 6.84
N ALA A 61 7.42 17.52 7.99
CA ALA A 61 8.61 17.87 8.74
C ALA A 61 9.01 16.77 9.75
N LEU A 62 10.30 16.77 10.09
CA LEU A 62 10.90 16.01 11.18
C LEU A 62 11.20 16.97 12.33
N TYR A 63 10.72 16.63 13.52
CA TYR A 63 10.92 17.43 14.74
C TYR A 63 11.63 16.60 15.81
N ASP A 64 12.48 17.27 16.58
CA ASP A 64 12.94 16.76 17.86
C ASP A 64 11.80 16.87 18.87
N PHE A 65 11.35 15.72 19.40
CA PHE A 65 10.24 15.68 20.34
C PHE A 65 10.53 16.37 21.68
N GLN A 66 11.79 16.31 22.17
CA GLN A 66 12.17 16.91 23.45
C GLN A 66 12.30 18.42 23.33
N THR A 67 12.98 18.90 22.29
CA THR A 67 13.28 20.32 22.13
C THR A 67 12.22 21.06 21.32
N LYS A 68 11.29 20.35 20.68
CA LYS A 68 10.28 20.86 19.72
C LYS A 68 10.89 21.64 18.56
N LYS A 69 12.17 21.40 18.25
CA LYS A 69 12.86 22.06 17.15
C LYS A 69 12.63 21.29 15.86
N LEU A 70 12.41 22.04 14.77
CA LEU A 70 12.46 21.49 13.42
C LEU A 70 13.88 21.00 13.15
N ILE A 71 14.00 19.72 12.81
CA ILE A 71 15.26 19.11 12.38
C ILE A 71 15.38 19.26 10.87
N ALA A 72 14.37 18.77 10.14
CA ALA A 72 14.37 18.75 8.68
C ALA A 72 12.96 18.88 8.11
N ALA A 73 12.83 19.39 6.89
CA ALA A 73 11.61 19.34 6.10
C ALA A 73 11.87 18.49 4.85
N PRO A 74 11.22 17.33 4.68
CA PRO A 74 11.44 16.49 3.51
C PRO A 74 11.05 17.26 2.25
N ILE A 75 12.01 17.36 1.33
CA ILE A 75 11.82 18.12 0.08
C ILE A 75 10.94 17.31 -0.89
N ASN A 76 11.14 15.99 -0.97
CA ASN A 76 10.40 15.09 -1.85
C ASN A 76 10.17 13.72 -1.21
N GLU A 77 9.10 13.05 -1.64
CA GLU A 77 8.93 11.62 -1.37
C GLU A 77 9.98 10.83 -2.17
N PRO A 78 10.68 9.85 -1.56
CA PRO A 78 11.64 9.01 -2.28
C PRO A 78 10.99 8.32 -3.50
N GLU A 79 11.64 8.39 -4.66
CA GLU A 79 11.14 7.68 -5.86
C GLU A 79 11.41 6.16 -5.77
N ILE A 80 12.54 5.80 -5.15
CA ILE A 80 12.98 4.43 -4.96
C ILE A 80 12.90 4.10 -3.48
N PHE A 81 12.16 3.05 -3.16
CA PHE A 81 12.19 2.45 -1.83
C PHE A 81 12.75 1.05 -1.94
N PHE A 82 13.85 0.82 -1.23
CA PHE A 82 14.19 -0.53 -0.81
C PHE A 82 13.27 -0.87 0.35
N ILE A 83 12.43 -1.90 0.20
CA ILE A 83 11.60 -2.41 1.29
C ILE A 83 12.52 -3.23 2.21
N ASP A 84 13.39 -2.54 2.93
CA ASP A 84 14.27 -3.08 3.98
C ASP A 84 13.76 -2.64 5.36
N PHE A 85 12.44 -2.76 5.53
CA PHE A 85 11.78 -2.42 6.78
C PHE A 85 11.91 -3.61 7.72
N ASP A 86 13.04 -3.71 8.44
CA ASP A 86 13.16 -4.70 9.51
C ASP A 86 12.28 -4.32 10.71
N ILE A 87 11.16 -4.99 10.75
CA ILE A 87 10.09 -4.90 11.74
C ILE A 87 10.15 -5.99 12.78
N SER A 88 11.20 -6.82 12.79
CA SER A 88 11.43 -7.82 13.82
C SER A 88 11.26 -7.21 15.23
N LYS A 89 11.69 -5.95 15.39
CA LYS A 89 11.56 -5.16 16.63
C LYS A 89 10.13 -4.73 16.95
N LEU A 90 9.27 -4.52 15.95
CA LEU A 90 7.85 -4.21 16.16
C LEU A 90 7.01 -5.44 16.50
N LYS A 91 7.47 -6.65 16.14
CA LYS A 91 6.75 -7.92 16.41
C LYS A 91 6.56 -8.17 17.91
N ASN A 92 7.48 -7.67 18.75
CA ASN A 92 7.49 -7.85 20.21
C ASN A 92 6.94 -6.64 20.99
N SER A 93 6.43 -5.62 20.31
CA SER A 93 5.83 -4.47 21.00
C SER A 93 4.60 -4.93 21.79
N PRO A 94 4.38 -4.43 23.02
CA PRO A 94 3.15 -4.69 23.76
C PRO A 94 1.94 -4.36 22.88
N LYS A 95 0.91 -5.21 22.95
CA LYS A 95 -0.31 -5.08 22.14
C LYS A 95 -0.93 -3.72 22.45
N ILE A 96 -0.72 -2.75 21.57
CA ILE A 96 -1.36 -1.44 21.71
C ILE A 96 -2.83 -1.67 21.40
N ILE A 97 -3.66 -1.72 22.44
CA ILE A 97 -5.11 -1.78 22.29
C ILE A 97 -5.55 -0.38 21.87
N THR A 98 -5.60 -0.14 20.56
CA THR A 98 -6.24 1.05 20.00
C THR A 98 -7.58 0.63 19.40
N ASN A 99 -8.63 1.44 19.59
CA ASN A 99 -9.91 1.23 18.90
C ASN A 99 -9.86 1.65 17.41
N ASN A 100 -8.70 2.04 16.89
CA ASN A 100 -8.53 2.50 15.53
C ASN A 100 -8.14 1.32 14.62
N GLN A 101 -9.02 1.03 13.66
CA GLN A 101 -8.93 -0.11 12.76
C GLN A 101 -7.72 -0.05 11.82
N ALA A 102 -7.28 1.16 11.45
CA ALA A 102 -6.08 1.33 10.63
C ALA A 102 -4.83 0.86 11.37
N TYR A 103 -4.74 1.07 12.70
CA TYR A 103 -3.62 0.51 13.49
C TYR A 103 -3.69 -0.99 13.65
N ASP A 104 -4.87 -1.54 13.91
CA ASP A 104 -5.02 -3.00 13.99
C ASP A 104 -4.56 -3.64 12.68
N LEU A 105 -5.02 -3.10 11.55
CA LEU A 105 -4.59 -3.56 10.22
C LEU A 105 -3.10 -3.35 10.00
N PHE A 106 -2.55 -2.17 10.30
CA PHE A 106 -1.11 -1.91 10.20
C PHE A 106 -0.30 -2.95 10.99
N SER A 107 -0.73 -3.26 12.22
CA SER A 107 -0.05 -4.24 13.09
C SER A 107 -0.05 -5.67 12.52
N LYS A 108 -1.07 -6.02 11.73
CA LYS A 108 -1.17 -7.30 11.02
C LYS A 108 -0.33 -7.28 9.74
N VAL A 109 -0.40 -6.17 8.98
CA VAL A 109 0.35 -5.97 7.74
C VAL A 109 1.83 -6.11 7.98
N ILE A 110 2.37 -5.40 8.98
CA ILE A 110 3.79 -5.48 9.26
C ILE A 110 4.19 -6.94 9.56
N LYS A 111 3.43 -7.74 10.31
CA LYS A 111 3.86 -9.12 10.64
C LYS A 111 4.10 -10.06 9.45
N SER A 112 3.67 -9.71 8.24
CA SER A 112 3.92 -10.46 7.01
C SER A 112 4.68 -9.62 5.98
N GLU A 113 5.80 -10.14 5.48
CA GLU A 113 6.57 -9.51 4.39
C GLU A 113 5.71 -9.35 3.13
N TYR A 114 4.94 -10.38 2.77
CA TYR A 114 4.02 -10.32 1.65
C TYR A 114 2.97 -9.21 1.81
N LEU A 115 2.34 -9.10 2.99
CA LEU A 115 1.38 -8.02 3.23
C LEU A 115 2.06 -6.65 3.18
N THR A 116 3.26 -6.53 3.73
CA THR A 116 4.01 -5.27 3.70
C THR A 116 4.25 -4.83 2.24
N ASN A 117 4.69 -5.73 1.37
CA ASN A 117 4.89 -5.47 -0.05
C ASN A 117 3.57 -5.14 -0.76
N LEU A 118 2.50 -5.89 -0.49
CA LEU A 118 1.18 -5.66 -1.08
C LEU A 118 0.64 -4.27 -0.73
N PHE A 119 0.69 -3.88 0.55
CA PHE A 119 0.22 -2.57 0.98
C PHE A 119 1.13 -1.43 0.49
N PHE A 120 2.42 -1.71 0.31
CA PHE A 120 3.31 -0.77 -0.36
C PHE A 120 2.91 -0.54 -1.82
N LEU A 121 2.54 -1.58 -2.57
CA LEU A 121 2.02 -1.41 -3.94
C LEU A 121 0.69 -0.63 -3.95
N LEU A 122 -0.23 -0.95 -3.03
CA LEU A 122 -1.52 -0.26 -2.90
C LEU A 122 -1.39 1.22 -2.54
N SER A 123 -0.27 1.64 -1.94
CA SER A 123 -0.01 3.05 -1.61
C SER A 123 0.18 3.94 -2.84
N ARG A 124 0.50 3.36 -3.99
CA ARG A 124 0.88 4.08 -5.22
C ARG A 124 -0.35 4.56 -6.01
N ASN A 125 -0.09 5.37 -7.02
CA ASN A 125 -1.15 5.83 -7.92
C ASN A 125 -1.57 4.68 -8.84
N THR A 126 -2.87 4.44 -8.92
CA THR A 126 -3.41 3.30 -9.65
C THR A 126 -3.36 3.52 -11.15
N ASP A 127 -2.66 2.63 -11.85
CA ASP A 127 -2.71 2.46 -13.29
C ASP A 127 -2.74 0.96 -13.64
N TYR A 128 -2.88 0.62 -14.92
CA TYR A 128 -2.92 -0.77 -15.36
C TYR A 128 -1.63 -1.55 -15.04
N LYS A 129 -0.46 -0.89 -15.03
CA LYS A 129 0.82 -1.55 -14.75
C LYS A 129 0.90 -1.95 -13.29
N LEU A 130 0.56 -1.02 -12.39
CA LEU A 130 0.53 -1.27 -10.96
C LEU A 130 -0.50 -2.34 -10.59
N LEU A 131 -1.72 -2.25 -11.15
CA LEU A 131 -2.75 -3.27 -10.93
C LEU A 131 -2.29 -4.65 -11.39
N TYR A 132 -1.57 -4.73 -12.51
CA TYR A 132 -1.01 -5.98 -13.00
C TYR A 132 0.10 -6.49 -12.07
N MET A 133 0.97 -5.61 -11.57
CA MET A 133 2.00 -5.97 -10.59
C MET A 133 1.38 -6.54 -9.30
N ILE A 134 0.34 -5.91 -8.78
CA ILE A 134 -0.41 -6.41 -7.61
C ILE A 134 -0.97 -7.80 -7.89
N TYR A 135 -1.59 -8.00 -9.06
CA TYR A 135 -2.10 -9.30 -9.47
C TYR A 135 -1.00 -10.37 -9.59
N ASP A 136 0.13 -10.06 -10.22
CA ASP A 136 1.26 -10.98 -10.38
C ASP A 136 1.85 -11.37 -9.01
N ASP A 137 1.95 -10.43 -8.08
CA ASP A 137 2.44 -10.68 -6.72
C ASP A 137 1.48 -11.58 -5.91
N ILE A 138 0.17 -11.30 -5.97
CA ILE A 138 -0.88 -12.16 -5.40
C ILE A 138 -0.80 -13.57 -5.97
N LYS A 139 -0.71 -13.69 -7.30
CA LYS A 139 -0.63 -14.98 -7.99
C LYS A 139 0.63 -15.75 -7.59
N TYR A 140 1.75 -15.07 -7.45
CA TYR A 140 3.01 -15.67 -7.00
C TYR A 140 2.91 -16.19 -5.56
N PHE A 141 2.36 -15.39 -4.64
CA PHE A 141 2.10 -15.80 -3.27
C PHE A 141 1.16 -17.01 -3.19
N LEU A 142 0.00 -16.95 -3.87
CA LEU A 142 -0.97 -18.04 -3.86
C LEU A 142 -0.43 -19.33 -4.51
N LYS A 143 0.48 -19.24 -5.49
CA LYS A 143 1.17 -20.41 -6.05
C LYS A 143 2.09 -21.07 -5.03
N LYS A 144 2.82 -20.28 -4.22
CA LYS A 144 3.68 -20.83 -3.16
C LYS A 144 2.86 -21.52 -2.06
N GLU A 145 1.68 -20.99 -1.77
CA GLU A 145 0.74 -21.51 -0.77
C GLU A 145 -0.19 -22.62 -1.31
N ASP A 146 0.03 -23.12 -2.53
CA ASP A 146 -0.83 -24.11 -3.21
C ASP A 146 -2.34 -23.75 -3.15
N SER A 147 -2.65 -22.47 -3.41
CA SER A 147 -3.96 -21.87 -3.16
C SER A 147 -4.46 -21.03 -4.32
N LEU A 148 -4.03 -21.33 -5.55
CA LEU A 148 -4.46 -20.65 -6.76
C LEU A 148 -5.97 -20.77 -7.03
N ASP A 149 -6.61 -21.76 -6.42
CA ASP A 149 -8.06 -21.99 -6.52
C ASP A 149 -8.88 -20.77 -6.07
N LEU A 150 -8.34 -19.93 -5.19
CA LEU A 150 -8.96 -18.68 -4.76
C LEU A 150 -9.22 -17.71 -5.91
N LEU A 151 -8.50 -17.84 -7.04
CA LEU A 151 -8.65 -16.99 -8.21
C LEU A 151 -9.68 -17.51 -9.23
N LYS A 152 -10.18 -18.76 -9.07
CA LYS A 152 -11.06 -19.41 -10.07
C LYS A 152 -12.33 -18.62 -10.33
N GLU A 153 -12.94 -18.05 -9.29
CA GLU A 153 -14.17 -17.25 -9.44
C GLU A 153 -13.97 -15.96 -10.25
N PHE A 154 -12.72 -15.47 -10.35
CA PHE A 154 -12.38 -14.26 -11.09
C PHE A 154 -11.76 -14.55 -12.46
N GLU A 155 -11.64 -15.83 -12.87
CA GLU A 155 -10.82 -16.22 -14.03
C GLU A 155 -11.21 -15.49 -15.32
N SER A 156 -12.51 -15.35 -15.58
CA SER A 156 -13.03 -14.64 -16.75
C SER A 156 -12.64 -13.17 -16.75
N ASP A 157 -12.80 -12.49 -15.61
CA ASP A 157 -12.51 -11.06 -15.48
C ASP A 157 -11.01 -10.79 -15.48
N ILE A 158 -10.22 -11.65 -14.82
CA ILE A 158 -8.75 -11.64 -14.88
C ILE A 158 -8.27 -11.78 -16.32
N LYS A 159 -8.89 -12.65 -17.12
CA LYS A 159 -8.52 -12.82 -18.54
C LYS A 159 -8.79 -11.54 -19.34
N ILE A 160 -9.92 -10.88 -19.12
CA ILE A 160 -10.26 -9.61 -19.77
C ILE A 160 -9.27 -8.52 -19.33
N PHE A 161 -9.01 -8.41 -18.03
CA PHE A 161 -8.07 -7.48 -17.43
C PHE A 161 -6.65 -7.66 -17.97
N THR A 162 -6.09 -8.86 -17.86
CA THR A 162 -4.73 -9.13 -18.31
C THR A 162 -4.57 -8.92 -19.81
N HIS A 163 -5.57 -9.28 -20.62
CA HIS A 163 -5.53 -9.02 -22.06
C HIS A 163 -5.61 -7.53 -22.39
N THR A 164 -6.43 -6.77 -21.66
CA THR A 164 -6.50 -5.29 -21.79
C THR A 164 -5.17 -4.64 -21.39
N ALA A 165 -4.67 -4.96 -20.21
CA ALA A 165 -3.45 -4.39 -19.64
C ALA A 165 -2.20 -4.67 -20.47
N ASN A 166 -2.15 -5.82 -21.17
CA ASN A 166 -1.02 -6.21 -22.02
C ASN A 166 -1.09 -5.66 -23.45
N ASN A 167 -2.20 -5.04 -23.87
CA ASN A 167 -2.40 -4.67 -25.27
C ASN A 167 -2.14 -3.18 -25.55
N TYR A 168 -1.04 -2.90 -26.25
CA TYR A 168 -0.65 -1.54 -26.64
C TYR A 168 -1.64 -0.85 -27.59
N GLU A 169 -2.30 -1.58 -28.48
CA GLU A 169 -3.30 -0.99 -29.39
C GLU A 169 -4.55 -0.52 -28.64
N VAL A 170 -4.79 -1.02 -27.41
CA VAL A 170 -5.88 -0.56 -26.54
C VAL A 170 -5.44 0.56 -25.60
N LEU A 171 -4.31 0.40 -24.90
CA LEU A 171 -3.92 1.31 -23.82
C LEU A 171 -2.78 2.28 -24.19
N GLY A 172 -2.13 2.09 -25.33
CA GLY A 172 -0.96 2.86 -25.75
C GLY A 172 0.13 2.84 -24.68
N TYR A 173 0.58 4.03 -24.27
CA TYR A 173 1.63 4.23 -23.26
C TYR A 173 1.33 3.56 -21.90
N PHE A 174 0.05 3.38 -21.56
CA PHE A 174 -0.38 2.78 -20.30
C PHE A 174 -0.38 1.25 -20.32
N ALA A 175 -0.17 0.62 -21.48
CA ALA A 175 -0.02 -0.84 -21.56
C ALA A 175 1.25 -1.31 -20.84
N ARG A 176 1.19 -2.51 -20.24
CA ARG A 176 2.34 -3.17 -19.60
C ARG A 176 3.45 -3.48 -20.60
N HIS A 177 3.07 -3.83 -21.82
CA HIS A 177 3.99 -4.17 -22.90
C HIS A 177 3.84 -3.19 -24.07
N GLY A 178 4.92 -3.01 -24.83
CA GLY A 178 4.86 -2.28 -26.11
C GLY A 178 4.05 -3.03 -27.16
N ARG A 179 4.18 -2.63 -28.44
CA ARG A 179 3.52 -3.35 -29.54
C ARG A 179 3.96 -4.82 -29.56
N THR A 180 2.99 -5.72 -29.52
CA THR A 180 3.17 -7.16 -29.67
C THR A 180 2.33 -7.66 -30.85
N SER A 181 2.47 -8.93 -31.23
CA SER A 181 1.61 -9.55 -32.25
C SER A 181 0.21 -9.94 -31.73
N GLN A 182 -0.14 -9.57 -30.49
CA GLN A 182 -1.44 -9.90 -29.91
C GLN A 182 -2.54 -9.02 -30.49
N GLN A 183 -3.61 -9.65 -30.94
CA GLN A 183 -4.80 -8.94 -31.41
C GLN A 183 -5.48 -8.20 -30.25
N PRO A 184 -6.05 -7.01 -30.48
CA PRO A 184 -6.83 -6.31 -29.46
C PRO A 184 -7.94 -7.20 -28.86
N PRO A 185 -8.17 -7.16 -27.54
CA PRO A 185 -9.31 -7.84 -26.92
C PRO A 185 -10.64 -7.35 -27.51
N LYS A 186 -11.57 -8.28 -27.72
CA LYS A 186 -12.96 -7.94 -28.12
C LYS A 186 -13.71 -7.16 -27.05
N LYS A 187 -13.38 -7.39 -25.77
CA LYS A 187 -13.93 -6.70 -24.61
C LYS A 187 -12.78 -6.05 -23.85
N VAL A 188 -12.86 -4.74 -23.71
CA VAL A 188 -11.91 -3.93 -22.92
C VAL A 188 -12.52 -3.69 -21.55
N ILE A 189 -11.70 -3.70 -20.50
CA ILE A 189 -12.10 -3.32 -19.15
C ILE A 189 -11.55 -1.93 -18.80
N SER A 190 -12.35 -1.10 -18.14
CA SER A 190 -11.92 0.24 -17.71
C SER A 190 -10.91 0.16 -16.56
N LEU A 191 -10.21 1.27 -16.27
CA LEU A 191 -9.28 1.33 -15.13
C LEU A 191 -10.03 1.20 -13.79
N GLU A 192 -11.22 1.79 -13.71
CA GLU A 192 -12.10 1.70 -12.54
C GLU A 192 -12.53 0.26 -12.28
N ASP A 193 -13.08 -0.42 -13.30
CA ASP A 193 -13.48 -1.83 -13.20
C ASP A 193 -12.29 -2.75 -12.89
N SER A 194 -11.11 -2.45 -13.47
CA SER A 194 -9.87 -3.17 -13.17
C SER A 194 -9.45 -2.97 -11.72
N THR A 195 -9.57 -1.75 -11.19
CA THR A 195 -9.29 -1.44 -9.79
C THR A 195 -10.23 -2.22 -8.87
N GLU A 196 -11.54 -2.20 -9.17
CA GLU A 196 -12.52 -2.96 -8.41
C GLU A 196 -12.23 -4.47 -8.41
N LEU A 197 -11.88 -5.04 -9.57
CA LEU A 197 -11.51 -6.44 -9.70
C LEU A 197 -10.31 -6.79 -8.81
N ILE A 198 -9.23 -6.03 -8.92
CA ILE A 198 -8.02 -6.28 -8.11
C ILE A 198 -8.32 -6.10 -6.62
N TYR A 199 -9.11 -5.09 -6.24
CA TYR A 199 -9.46 -4.88 -4.84
C TYR A 199 -10.32 -6.04 -4.30
N LYS A 200 -11.27 -6.57 -5.08
CA LYS A 200 -12.04 -7.78 -4.73
C LYS A 200 -11.11 -8.97 -4.46
N ILE A 201 -10.12 -9.19 -5.32
CA ILE A 201 -9.12 -10.25 -5.13
C ILE A 201 -8.31 -10.00 -3.85
N VAL A 202 -7.84 -8.77 -3.61
CA VAL A 202 -7.12 -8.39 -2.39
C VAL A 202 -7.96 -8.67 -1.15
N TYR A 203 -9.22 -8.22 -1.10
CA TYR A 203 -10.11 -8.48 0.04
C TYR A 203 -10.27 -9.97 0.32
N LYS A 204 -10.46 -10.78 -0.74
CA LYS A 204 -10.58 -12.23 -0.59
C LYS A 204 -9.30 -12.85 -0.02
N VAL A 205 -8.14 -12.45 -0.52
CA VAL A 205 -6.85 -12.95 -0.02
C VAL A 205 -6.63 -12.54 1.44
N LEU A 206 -6.92 -11.28 1.80
CA LEU A 206 -6.82 -10.80 3.18
C LEU A 206 -7.73 -11.59 4.13
N TYR A 207 -8.96 -11.88 3.72
CA TYR A 207 -9.89 -12.67 4.51
C TYR A 207 -9.45 -14.14 4.63
N GLU A 208 -9.27 -14.83 3.52
CA GLU A 208 -9.05 -16.28 3.47
C GLU A 208 -7.65 -16.71 3.97
N LYS A 209 -6.63 -15.85 3.80
CA LYS A 209 -5.24 -16.18 4.14
C LYS A 209 -4.72 -15.53 5.41
N PHE A 210 -5.31 -14.41 5.82
CA PHE A 210 -4.83 -13.63 6.96
C PHE A 210 -5.90 -13.37 8.03
N ASN A 211 -7.14 -13.81 7.81
CA ASN A 211 -8.29 -13.53 8.68
C ASN A 211 -8.43 -12.02 8.96
N ILE A 212 -8.20 -11.21 7.94
CA ILE A 212 -8.33 -9.75 7.97
C ILE A 212 -9.67 -9.38 7.35
N ILE A 213 -10.54 -8.79 8.18
CA ILE A 213 -11.80 -8.20 7.74
C ILE A 213 -11.59 -6.69 7.63
N LEU A 214 -11.87 -6.13 6.46
CA LEU A 214 -11.79 -4.70 6.22
C LEU A 214 -13.16 -4.05 6.41
N TYR A 215 -13.18 -2.99 7.20
CA TYR A 215 -14.31 -2.10 7.36
C TYR A 215 -13.98 -0.77 6.68
N ARG A 216 -15.02 -0.01 6.35
CA ARG A 216 -14.83 1.36 5.84
C ARG A 216 -14.29 2.21 6.99
N LEU A 217 -13.13 2.84 6.78
CA LEU A 217 -12.50 3.79 7.71
C LEU A 217 -13.24 5.13 7.69
#